data_AF-A0A2G9M560-F1
#
_entry.id   AF-A0A2G9M560-F1
#
_cell.length_a   1.000
_cell.length_b   1.000
_cell.length_c   1.000
_cell.angle_alpha   90.00
_cell.angle_beta   90.00
_cell.angle_gamma   90.00
#
_symmetry.space_group_name_H-M   'P 1'
#
loop_
_entity.id
_entity.type
_entity.pdbx_description
1 polymer ?
#
loop_
_entity_poly.entity_id
_entity_poly.type
_entity_poly.pdbx_seq_one_letter_code
_entity_poly.pdbx_strand_id
1 'polypeptide(L)'
;MANTDITPEVMQLRNQGLTDSLIMEELTRKGYPPEQVHIALSQLESQEMAEPQPASYPDPFQGQRMEQPQTDVYSRMEEIAESLIDEKWDQLLSEVKKIVAWKEQVEDTQRRLSSDVARLKEDFKVLHQGVLGKLEDYDGRMQEVGTELKAVGKVFKDVIPVFVDNVKELSHIRDGMKKK
;
A
#
# COMPACT_ATOMS: atom_id res chain seq x y z
N MET A 1 44.30 18.11 -6.77
CA MET A 1 43.24 17.29 -7.38
C MET A 1 43.93 16.40 -8.40
N ALA A 2 43.83 15.08 -8.23
CA ALA A 2 44.57 14.12 -9.05
C ALA A 2 44.05 14.19 -10.49
N ASN A 3 44.96 14.39 -11.44
CA ASN A 3 44.67 14.34 -12.87
C ASN A 3 44.52 12.85 -13.22
N THR A 4 43.34 12.29 -12.94
CA THR A 4 43.06 10.87 -13.19
C THR A 4 42.99 10.68 -14.69
N ASP A 5 44.02 10.06 -15.26
CA ASP A 5 44.05 9.68 -16.66
C ASP A 5 42.98 8.61 -16.91
N ILE A 6 41.94 8.96 -17.66
CA ILE A 6 40.77 8.10 -17.96
C ILE A 6 40.93 7.30 -19.26
N THR A 7 42.02 7.54 -19.98
CA THR A 7 42.44 6.81 -21.19
C THR A 7 42.36 5.28 -21.05
N PRO A 8 42.83 4.63 -19.95
CA PRO A 8 42.71 3.18 -19.80
C PRO A 8 41.25 2.70 -19.68
N GLU A 9 40.37 3.51 -19.10
CA GLU A 9 38.95 3.16 -18.92
C GLU A 9 38.20 3.26 -20.26
N VAL A 10 38.50 4.29 -21.05
CA VAL A 10 38.01 4.44 -22.43
C VAL A 10 38.45 3.26 -23.30
N MET A 11 39.73 2.87 -23.22
CA MET A 11 40.27 1.74 -23.99
C MET A 11 39.62 0.41 -23.60
N GLN A 12 39.32 0.20 -22.32
CA GLN A 12 38.63 -1.00 -21.85
C GLN A 12 37.19 -1.08 -22.39
N LEU A 13 36.44 0.02 -22.38
CA LEU A 13 35.08 0.05 -22.90
C LEU A 13 35.04 -0.12 -24.43
N ARG A 14 36.05 0.41 -25.13
CA ARG A 14 36.20 0.20 -26.57
C ARG A 14 36.51 -1.25 -26.92
N ASN A 15 37.35 -1.93 -26.14
CA ASN A 15 37.62 -3.36 -26.29
C ASN A 15 36.38 -4.25 -26.01
N GLN A 16 35.38 -3.72 -25.31
CA GLN A 16 34.07 -4.38 -25.13
C GLN A 16 33.13 -4.16 -26.33
N GLY A 17 33.57 -3.44 -27.37
CA GLY A 17 32.80 -3.15 -28.58
C GLY A 17 31.77 -2.02 -28.41
N LEU A 18 31.88 -1.21 -27.35
CA LEU A 18 31.02 -0.02 -27.20
C LEU A 18 31.43 1.06 -28.20
N THR A 19 30.44 1.78 -28.71
CA THR A 19 30.66 2.94 -29.57
C THR A 19 31.06 4.18 -28.75
N ASP A 20 31.81 5.10 -29.35
CA ASP A 20 32.36 6.27 -28.66
C ASP A 20 31.29 7.14 -27.99
N SER A 21 30.09 7.23 -28.57
CA SER A 21 28.93 7.90 -27.98
C SER A 21 28.45 7.23 -26.68
N LEU A 22 28.47 5.89 -26.63
CA LEU A 22 28.04 5.12 -25.46
C LEU A 22 29.11 5.12 -24.36
N ILE A 23 30.38 5.16 -24.77
CA ILE A 23 31.51 5.35 -23.85
C ILE A 23 31.43 6.71 -23.17
N MET A 24 31.08 7.76 -23.93
CA MET A 24 30.91 9.11 -23.40
C MET A 24 29.79 9.18 -22.36
N GLU A 25 28.64 8.55 -22.64
CA GLU A 25 27.51 8.48 -21.70
C GLU A 25 27.89 7.73 -20.41
N GLU A 26 28.57 6.59 -20.54
CA GLU A 26 28.94 5.75 -19.39
C GLU A 26 29.98 6.44 -18.48
N LEU A 27 30.97 7.14 -19.06
CA LEU A 27 31.98 7.86 -18.29
C LEU A 27 31.42 9.15 -17.67
N THR A 28 30.51 9.84 -18.36
CA THR A 28 29.82 11.01 -17.80
C THR A 28 28.93 10.59 -16.64
N ARG A 29 28.24 9.45 -16.76
CA ARG A 29 27.44 8.86 -15.67
C ARG A 29 28.27 8.46 -14.46
N LYS A 30 29.53 8.05 -14.68
CA LYS A 30 30.52 7.78 -13.62
C LYS A 30 31.10 9.05 -12.98
N GLY A 31 30.72 10.23 -13.48
CA GLY A 31 31.09 11.52 -12.91
C GLY A 31 32.34 12.15 -13.52
N TYR A 32 32.84 11.64 -14.64
CA TYR A 32 33.95 12.26 -15.35
C TYR A 32 33.48 13.45 -16.19
N PRO A 33 34.25 14.55 -16.24
CA PRO A 33 33.89 15.71 -17.04
C PRO A 33 33.95 15.36 -18.54
N PRO A 34 32.94 15.77 -19.33
CA PRO A 34 32.79 15.37 -20.74
C PRO A 34 33.97 15.82 -21.61
N GLU A 35 34.57 16.96 -21.27
CA GLU A 35 35.76 17.48 -21.95
C GLU A 35 36.97 16.54 -21.80
N GLN A 36 37.15 15.96 -20.61
CA GLN A 36 38.23 15.01 -20.35
C GLN A 36 38.01 13.71 -21.13
N VAL A 37 36.75 13.26 -21.23
CA VAL A 37 36.37 12.04 -21.98
C VAL A 37 36.62 12.22 -23.48
N HIS A 38 36.27 13.38 -24.02
CA HIS A 38 36.50 13.69 -25.43
C HIS A 38 38.00 13.79 -25.76
N ILE A 39 38.78 14.44 -24.89
CA ILE A 39 40.24 14.50 -25.05
C ILE A 39 40.85 13.09 -25.05
N ALA A 40 40.47 12.23 -24.10
CA ALA A 40 40.97 10.87 -24.01
C ALA A 40 40.59 10.00 -25.23
N LEU A 41 39.36 10.12 -25.73
CA LEU A 41 38.89 9.44 -26.95
C LEU A 41 39.70 9.86 -28.18
N SER A 42 39.84 11.17 -28.40
CA SER A 42 40.59 11.72 -29.53
C SER A 42 42.08 11.37 -29.48
N GLN A 43 42.66 11.27 -28.27
CA GLN A 43 44.05 10.87 -28.07
C GLN A 43 44.28 9.41 -28.45
N LEU A 44 43.33 8.51 -28.13
CA LEU A 44 43.38 7.10 -28.50
C LEU A 44 43.18 6.88 -30.00
N GLU A 45 42.26 7.61 -30.62
CA GLU A 45 42.05 7.56 -32.07
C GLU A 45 43.30 8.02 -32.84
N SER A 46 43.95 9.08 -32.34
CA SER A 46 45.22 9.57 -32.89
C SER A 46 46.36 8.56 -32.74
N GLN A 47 46.29 7.66 -31.75
CA GLN A 47 47.32 6.67 -31.46
C GLN A 47 47.13 5.37 -32.25
N GLU A 48 45.89 5.02 -32.62
CA GLU A 48 45.58 3.86 -33.47
C GLU A 48 45.82 4.11 -34.97
N MET A 49 45.85 5.37 -35.42
CA MET A 49 46.15 5.72 -36.83
C MET A 49 47.64 5.99 -37.11
N ALA A 50 48.55 5.47 -36.28
CA ALA A 50 49.99 5.55 -36.53
C ALA A 50 50.45 4.48 -37.55
N GLU A 51 50.00 4.58 -38.81
CA GLU A 51 50.73 4.00 -39.93
C GLU A 51 51.89 4.94 -40.35
N PRO A 52 53.11 4.42 -40.58
CA PRO A 52 54.22 5.25 -40.99
C PRO A 52 54.10 5.54 -42.49
N GLN A 53 53.55 6.70 -42.86
CA GLN A 53 53.61 7.19 -44.23
C GLN A 53 54.69 8.27 -44.40
N PRO A 54 55.46 8.23 -45.50
CA PRO A 54 56.72 8.96 -45.64
C PRO A 54 56.50 10.44 -45.95
N ALA A 55 57.45 11.24 -45.49
CA ALA A 55 57.55 12.67 -45.72
C ALA A 55 57.44 13.05 -47.21
N SER A 56 56.52 13.97 -47.55
CA SER A 56 56.73 14.91 -48.67
C SER A 56 55.77 16.11 -48.66
N TYR A 57 56.40 17.28 -48.83
CA TYR A 57 55.95 18.64 -49.18
C TYR A 57 55.11 19.52 -48.21
N PRO A 58 55.54 20.78 -47.98
CA PRO A 58 54.78 21.78 -47.24
C PRO A 58 53.81 22.51 -48.19
N ASP A 59 52.52 22.40 -47.91
CA ASP A 59 51.48 23.20 -48.56
C ASP A 59 51.22 24.47 -47.75
N PRO A 60 51.37 25.68 -48.32
CA PRO A 60 51.09 26.93 -47.64
C PRO A 60 49.62 27.32 -47.87
N PHE A 61 48.70 26.66 -47.17
CA PHE A 61 47.36 27.17 -46.94
C PHE A 61 47.14 27.43 -45.45
N GLN A 62 47.31 28.70 -45.11
CA GLN A 62 46.84 29.29 -43.86
C GLN A 62 45.32 29.09 -43.71
N GLY A 63 44.96 28.48 -42.59
CA GLY A 63 43.94 29.04 -41.71
C GLY A 63 42.51 29.04 -42.21
N GLN A 64 41.88 27.88 -42.24
CA GLN A 64 40.48 27.74 -41.86
C GLN A 64 40.33 26.43 -41.09
N ARG A 65 40.67 26.46 -39.80
CA ARG A 65 39.93 25.61 -38.86
C ARG A 65 38.49 26.09 -38.97
N MET A 66 37.62 25.27 -39.57
CA MET A 66 36.22 25.34 -39.23
C MET A 66 36.15 25.05 -37.72
N GLU A 67 36.08 26.11 -36.92
CA GLU A 67 35.32 26.06 -35.67
C GLU A 67 33.92 25.61 -36.06
N GLN A 68 33.68 24.29 -35.97
CA GLN A 68 32.33 23.78 -35.89
C GLN A 68 31.66 24.47 -34.69
N PRO A 69 30.41 24.90 -34.81
CA PRO A 69 29.74 25.66 -33.79
C PRO A 69 29.52 24.75 -32.58
N GLN A 70 30.40 24.82 -31.58
CA GLN A 70 30.14 24.24 -30.25
C GLN A 70 28.80 24.73 -29.69
N THR A 71 28.36 25.93 -30.11
CA THR A 71 27.04 26.50 -29.86
C THR A 71 25.86 25.63 -30.31
N ASP A 72 25.97 24.83 -31.37
CA ASP A 72 24.84 24.01 -31.89
C ASP A 72 24.62 22.76 -31.00
N VAL A 73 25.70 22.15 -30.49
CA VAL A 73 25.60 20.99 -29.59
C VAL A 73 25.09 21.39 -28.20
N TYR A 74 25.55 22.53 -27.66
CA TYR A 74 25.02 23.06 -26.39
C TYR A 74 23.55 23.48 -26.52
N SER A 75 23.15 24.11 -27.64
CA SER A 75 21.75 24.47 -27.87
C SER A 75 20.83 23.26 -27.98
N ARG A 76 21.29 22.18 -28.63
CA ARG A 76 20.55 20.91 -28.70
C ARG A 76 20.49 20.19 -27.35
N MET A 77 21.56 20.22 -26.57
CA MET A 77 21.55 19.70 -25.20
C MET A 77 20.64 20.51 -24.29
N GLU A 78 20.57 21.83 -24.45
CA GLU A 78 19.67 22.71 -23.71
C GLU A 78 18.20 22.47 -24.11
N GLU A 79 17.90 22.31 -25.40
CA GLU A 79 16.55 21.93 -25.88
C GLU A 79 16.12 20.54 -25.36
N ILE A 80 17.04 19.57 -25.35
CA ILE A 80 16.79 18.24 -24.80
C ILE A 80 16.61 18.33 -23.27
N ALA A 81 17.40 19.14 -22.57
CA ALA A 81 17.28 19.32 -21.13
C ALA A 81 15.98 20.02 -20.74
N GLU A 82 15.57 21.07 -21.45
CA GLU A 82 14.31 21.78 -21.22
C GLU A 82 13.11 20.87 -21.48
N SER A 83 13.10 20.14 -22.61
CA SER A 83 12.02 19.20 -22.90
C SER A 83 11.94 18.03 -21.91
N LEU A 84 13.09 17.53 -21.44
CA LEU A 84 13.14 16.53 -20.36
C LEU A 84 12.64 17.09 -19.03
N ILE A 85 12.99 18.33 -18.69
CA ILE A 85 12.54 18.98 -17.45
C ILE A 85 11.03 19.19 -17.49
N ASP A 86 10.48 19.70 -18.60
CA ASP A 86 9.04 19.91 -18.75
C ASP A 86 8.26 18.58 -18.69
N GLU A 87 8.74 17.54 -19.36
CA GLU A 87 8.11 16.21 -19.31
C GLU A 87 8.10 15.66 -17.86
N LYS A 88 9.22 15.80 -17.13
CA LYS A 88 9.30 15.36 -15.73
C LYS A 88 8.47 16.23 -14.80
N TRP A 89 8.37 17.52 -15.07
CA TRP A 89 7.55 18.45 -14.31
C TRP A 89 6.06 18.15 -14.46
N ASP A 90 5.61 17.90 -15.69
CA ASP A 90 4.24 17.49 -15.98
C ASP A 90 3.91 16.12 -15.37
N GLN A 91 4.85 15.18 -15.44
CA GLN A 91 4.71 13.88 -14.77
C GLN A 91 4.56 14.05 -13.25
N LEU A 92 5.39 14.87 -12.61
CA LEU A 92 5.31 15.16 -11.18
C LEU A 92 3.97 15.83 -10.82
N LEU A 93 3.54 16.81 -11.62
CA LEU A 93 2.27 17.49 -11.38
C LEU A 93 1.08 16.52 -11.50
N SER A 94 1.15 15.58 -12.43
CA SER A 94 0.16 14.51 -12.58
C SER A 94 0.11 13.60 -11.35
N GLU A 95 1.26 13.16 -10.84
CA GLU A 95 1.32 12.34 -9.62
C GLU A 95 0.82 13.10 -8.38
N VAL A 96 1.17 14.39 -8.24
CA VAL A 96 0.64 15.24 -7.15
C VAL A 96 -0.88 15.36 -7.23
N LYS A 97 -1.46 15.55 -8.42
CA LYS A 97 -2.92 15.56 -8.60
C LYS A 97 -3.57 14.24 -8.17
N LYS A 98 -2.95 13.10 -8.48
CA LYS A 98 -3.43 11.78 -8.01
C LYS A 98 -3.40 11.68 -6.49
N ILE A 99 -2.34 12.17 -5.84
CA ILE A 99 -2.22 12.18 -4.37
C ILE A 99 -3.30 13.07 -3.74
N VAL A 100 -3.58 14.24 -4.33
CA VAL A 100 -4.66 15.13 -3.85
C VAL A 100 -6.01 14.44 -3.96
N ALA A 101 -6.33 13.82 -5.11
CA ALA A 101 -7.58 13.09 -5.28
C ALA A 101 -7.70 11.92 -4.29
N TRP A 102 -6.60 11.18 -4.07
CA TRP A 102 -6.56 10.12 -3.08
C TRP A 102 -6.76 10.64 -1.66
N LYS A 103 -6.16 11.78 -1.30
CA LYS A 103 -6.36 12.44 -0.01
C LYS A 103 -7.83 12.81 0.21
N GLU A 104 -8.49 13.40 -0.78
CA GLU A 104 -9.92 13.72 -0.70
C GLU A 104 -10.77 12.45 -0.48
N GLN A 105 -10.47 11.36 -1.21
CA GLN A 105 -11.17 10.09 -1.05
C GLN A 105 -10.96 9.47 0.35
N VAL A 106 -9.75 9.57 0.91
CA VAL A 106 -9.43 9.10 2.26
C VAL A 106 -10.15 9.95 3.30
N GLU A 107 -10.17 11.27 3.15
CA GLU A 107 -10.91 12.17 4.06
C GLU A 107 -12.41 11.87 4.06
N ASP A 108 -13.01 11.62 2.89
CA ASP A 108 -14.40 11.22 2.78
C ASP A 108 -14.67 9.87 3.45
N THR A 109 -13.78 8.90 3.25
CA THR A 109 -13.88 7.58 3.89
C THR A 109 -13.76 7.71 5.40
N GLN A 110 -12.84 8.54 5.90
CA GLN A 110 -12.66 8.82 7.32
C GLN A 110 -13.92 9.45 7.94
N ARG A 111 -14.54 10.40 7.23
CA ARG A 111 -15.80 11.03 7.67
C ARG A 111 -16.93 10.02 7.75
N ARG A 112 -17.09 9.15 6.73
CA ARG A 112 -18.10 8.08 6.72
C ARG A 112 -17.88 7.10 7.86
N LEU A 113 -16.65 6.63 8.05
CA LEU A 113 -16.31 5.71 9.12
C LEU A 113 -16.61 6.29 10.50
N SER A 114 -16.30 7.58 10.70
CA SER A 114 -16.63 8.28 11.94
C SER A 114 -18.14 8.36 12.19
N SER A 115 -18.93 8.63 11.14
CA SER A 115 -20.40 8.62 11.20
C SER A 115 -20.95 7.23 11.50
N ASP A 116 -20.41 6.20 10.86
CA ASP A 116 -20.88 4.82 11.03
C ASP A 116 -20.59 4.31 12.44
N VAL A 117 -19.43 4.65 13.01
CA VAL A 117 -19.12 4.35 14.42
C VAL A 117 -20.08 5.07 15.37
N ALA A 118 -20.44 6.33 15.07
CA ALA A 118 -21.42 7.06 15.88
C ALA A 118 -22.80 6.41 15.83
N ARG A 119 -23.25 5.96 14.64
CA ARG A 119 -24.51 5.22 14.47
C ARG A 119 -24.47 3.88 15.19
N LEU A 120 -23.39 3.11 15.03
CA LEU A 120 -23.21 1.83 15.71
C LEU A 120 -23.28 1.98 17.23
N LYS A 121 -22.71 3.06 17.77
CA LYS A 121 -22.80 3.36 19.21
C LYS A 121 -24.23 3.62 19.66
N GLU A 122 -25.03 4.32 18.86
CA GLU A 122 -26.44 4.56 19.17
C GLU A 122 -27.26 3.27 19.06
N ASP A 123 -27.08 2.49 18.00
CA ASP A 123 -27.73 1.19 17.82
C ASP A 123 -27.40 0.23 18.97
N PHE A 124 -26.13 0.20 19.40
CA PHE A 124 -25.70 -0.57 20.57
C PHE A 124 -26.40 -0.12 21.84
N LYS A 125 -26.58 1.19 22.05
CA LYS A 125 -27.27 1.73 23.22
C LYS A 125 -28.74 1.33 23.24
N VAL A 126 -29.43 1.43 22.10
CA VAL A 126 -30.82 1.00 21.94
C VAL A 126 -30.96 -0.50 22.18
N LEU A 127 -30.06 -1.30 21.59
CA LEU A 127 -30.03 -2.75 21.79
C LEU A 127 -29.79 -3.10 23.25
N HIS A 128 -28.80 -2.47 23.89
CA HIS A 128 -28.47 -2.72 25.29
C HIS A 128 -29.67 -2.42 26.20
N GLN A 129 -30.34 -1.29 25.99
CA GLN A 129 -31.55 -0.93 26.73
C GLN A 129 -32.69 -1.93 26.49
N GLY A 130 -32.90 -2.36 25.24
CA GLY A 130 -33.92 -3.36 24.90
C GLY A 130 -33.64 -4.74 25.50
N VAL A 131 -32.37 -5.17 25.53
CA VAL A 131 -31.96 -6.43 26.15
C VAL A 131 -32.12 -6.36 27.67
N LEU A 132 -31.75 -5.25 28.30
CA LEU A 132 -31.92 -5.06 29.74
C LEU A 132 -33.40 -5.11 30.14
N GLY A 133 -34.28 -4.43 29.38
CA GLY A 133 -35.72 -4.48 29.60
C GLY A 133 -36.29 -5.90 29.46
N LYS A 134 -35.90 -6.63 28.40
CA LYS A 134 -36.32 -8.04 28.24
C LYS A 134 -35.82 -8.95 29.35
N LEU A 135 -34.63 -8.68 29.89
CA LEU A 135 -34.08 -9.44 31.01
C LEU A 135 -34.84 -9.15 32.29
N GLU A 136 -35.21 -7.90 32.55
CA GLU A 136 -36.05 -7.49 33.68
C GLU A 136 -37.46 -8.10 33.58
N ASP A 137 -38.08 -8.08 32.39
CA ASP A 137 -39.35 -8.76 32.12
C ASP A 137 -39.25 -10.28 32.31
N TYR A 138 -38.09 -10.87 32.01
CA TYR A 138 -37.85 -12.28 32.22
C TYR A 138 -37.71 -12.61 33.73
N ASP A 139 -36.95 -11.81 34.48
CA ASP A 139 -36.80 -11.99 35.93
C ASP A 139 -38.15 -11.83 36.64
N GLY A 140 -38.93 -10.80 36.29
CA GLY A 140 -40.27 -10.58 36.81
C GLY A 140 -41.21 -11.78 36.55
N ARG A 141 -41.24 -12.28 35.32
CA ARG A 141 -42.02 -13.49 34.99
C ARG A 141 -41.53 -14.72 35.74
N MET A 142 -40.22 -14.89 35.93
CA MET A 142 -39.68 -16.02 36.69
C MET A 142 -40.06 -15.95 38.17
N GLN A 143 -40.13 -14.76 38.75
CA GLN A 143 -40.62 -14.55 40.13
C GLN A 143 -42.12 -14.86 40.25
N GLU A 144 -42.93 -14.42 39.28
CA GLU A 144 -44.36 -14.74 39.22
C GLU A 144 -44.59 -16.26 39.11
N VAL A 145 -43.91 -16.91 38.16
CA VAL A 145 -43.94 -18.38 38.01
C VAL A 145 -43.48 -19.07 39.30
N GLY A 146 -42.47 -18.55 39.99
CA GLY A 146 -42.04 -19.09 41.28
C GLY A 146 -43.11 -18.97 42.37
N THR A 147 -43.92 -17.91 42.33
CA THR A 147 -45.04 -17.68 43.25
C THR A 147 -46.21 -18.62 42.94
N GLU A 148 -46.57 -18.75 41.67
CA GLU A 148 -47.58 -19.71 41.20
C GLU A 148 -47.17 -21.14 41.54
N LEU A 149 -45.91 -21.51 41.31
CA LEU A 149 -45.40 -22.85 41.62
C LEU A 149 -45.46 -23.14 43.13
N LYS A 150 -45.21 -22.14 43.99
CA LYS A 150 -45.40 -22.28 45.45
C LYS A 150 -46.87 -22.50 45.81
N ALA A 151 -47.79 -21.76 45.18
CA ALA A 151 -49.22 -21.92 45.40
C ALA A 151 -49.69 -23.32 44.95
N VAL A 152 -49.27 -23.76 43.76
CA VAL A 152 -49.51 -25.12 43.26
C VAL A 152 -48.93 -26.15 44.23
N GLY A 153 -47.71 -25.96 44.72
CA GLY A 153 -47.09 -26.85 45.72
C GLY A 153 -47.90 -26.94 47.02
N LYS A 154 -48.50 -25.83 47.47
CA LYS A 154 -49.38 -25.82 48.64
C LYS A 154 -50.68 -26.59 48.36
N VAL A 155 -51.32 -26.35 47.23
CA VAL A 155 -52.52 -27.09 46.82
C VAL A 155 -52.22 -28.58 46.71
N PHE A 156 -51.07 -28.96 46.14
CA PHE A 156 -50.66 -30.36 46.04
C PHE A 156 -50.47 -31.00 47.41
N LYS A 157 -49.85 -30.27 48.36
CA LYS A 157 -49.68 -30.70 49.75
C LYS A 157 -51.02 -30.93 50.45
N ASP A 158 -52.03 -30.13 50.14
CA ASP A 158 -53.37 -30.24 50.74
C ASP A 158 -54.22 -31.33 50.06
N VAL A 159 -54.06 -31.54 48.75
CA VAL A 159 -54.87 -32.49 47.97
C VAL A 159 -54.34 -33.93 48.02
N ILE A 160 -53.03 -34.15 48.02
CA ILE A 160 -52.46 -35.52 48.08
C ILE A 160 -53.05 -36.32 49.26
N PRO A 161 -53.05 -35.82 50.51
CA PRO A 161 -53.53 -36.60 51.65
C PRO A 161 -55.00 -36.96 51.50
N VAL A 162 -55.84 -36.00 51.10
CA VAL A 162 -57.28 -36.22 50.87
C VAL A 162 -57.50 -37.28 49.79
N PHE A 163 -56.73 -37.24 48.71
CA PHE A 163 -56.84 -38.22 47.64
C PHE A 163 -56.41 -39.62 48.11
N VAL A 164 -55.33 -39.71 48.89
CA VAL A 164 -54.86 -40.98 49.48
C VAL A 164 -55.88 -41.55 50.46
N ASP A 165 -56.48 -40.71 51.30
CA ASP A 165 -57.48 -41.13 52.28
C ASP A 165 -58.77 -41.61 51.58
N ASN A 166 -59.23 -40.88 50.55
CA ASN A 166 -60.38 -41.32 49.73
C ASN A 166 -60.12 -42.66 49.03
N VAL A 167 -58.91 -42.87 48.50
CA VAL A 167 -58.53 -44.15 47.87
C VAL A 167 -58.48 -45.28 48.90
N LYS A 168 -58.00 -45.02 50.12
CA LYS A 168 -58.04 -46.00 51.22
C LYS A 168 -59.47 -46.36 51.61
N GLU A 169 -60.37 -45.37 51.75
CA GLU A 169 -61.78 -45.62 52.03
C GLU A 169 -62.45 -46.44 50.93
N LEU A 170 -62.20 -46.13 49.66
CA LEU A 170 -62.67 -46.92 48.51
C LEU A 170 -62.14 -48.37 48.56
N SER A 171 -60.87 -48.57 48.93
CA SER A 171 -60.31 -49.91 49.13
C SER A 171 -61.04 -50.65 50.26
N HIS A 172 -61.30 -49.99 51.39
CA HIS A 172 -62.04 -50.58 52.51
C HIS A 172 -63.49 -50.94 52.15
N ILE A 173 -64.18 -50.09 51.38
CA ILE A 173 -65.53 -50.37 50.89
C ILE A 173 -65.52 -51.59 49.95
N ARG A 174 -64.55 -51.65 49.02
CA ARG A 174 -64.37 -52.80 48.12
C ARG A 174 -64.12 -54.09 48.89
N ASP A 175 -63.25 -54.06 49.90
CA ASP A 175 -62.93 -55.24 50.71
C ASP A 175 -64.11 -55.68 51.58
N GLY A 176 -64.90 -54.73 52.08
CA GLY A 176 -66.16 -54.99 52.77
C GLY A 176 -67.20 -55.65 51.86
N MET A 177 -67.31 -55.22 50.60
CA MET A 177 -68.17 -55.85 49.59
C MET A 177 -67.71 -57.24 49.18
N LYS A 178 -66.40 -57.54 49.23
CA LYS A 178 -65.86 -58.87 48.91
C LYS A 178 -66.08 -59.93 50.00
N LYS A 179 -66.44 -59.53 51.23
CA LYS A 179 -66.63 -60.42 52.39
C LYS A 179 -68.09 -60.82 52.65
N LYS A 180 -69.05 -60.24 51.92
CA LYS A 180 -70.44 -60.73 51.84
C LYS A 180 -70.59 -61.63 50.63
#